data_AF-A0A6N2UFG0-F1
#
_entry.id   AF-A0A6N2UFG0-F1
#
_cell.length_a   1.000
_cell.length_b   1.000
_cell.length_c   1.000
_cell.angle_alpha   90.00
_cell.angle_beta   90.00
_cell.angle_gamma   90.00
#
_symmetry.space_group_name_H-M   'P 1'
#
loop_
_entity.id
_entity.type
_entity.pdbx_description
1 polymer ?
#
loop_
_entity_poly.entity_id
_entity_poly.type
_entity_poly.pdbx_seq_one_letter_code
_entity_poly.pdbx_strand_id
1 'polypeptide(L)'
;MKDRRKTIRISKEEEQKLLDSLKDTGMNFSDYVRKAISNHPIIVVSGIQDLHLQVARVGNNLNQLVMLAHEGRITSVDLTECFEMLQMTYSKLSEISEVINHGDCDSGPG
;
A
#
# COMPACT_ATOMS: atom_id res chain seq x y z
N MET A 1 -11.29 -30.46 13.48
CA MET A 1 -10.19 -30.65 14.45
C MET A 1 -9.00 -29.82 13.98
N LYS A 2 -8.37 -29.02 14.86
CA LYS A 2 -7.17 -28.24 14.52
C LYS A 2 -5.94 -29.15 14.69
N ASP A 3 -5.18 -29.42 13.63
CA ASP A 3 -4.12 -30.45 13.58
C ASP A 3 -2.70 -29.87 13.41
N ARG A 4 -2.57 -28.60 13.06
CA ARG A 4 -1.29 -27.92 12.80
C ARG A 4 -0.89 -26.96 13.92
N ARG A 5 0.39 -27.02 14.34
CA ARG A 5 1.00 -26.09 15.31
C ARG A 5 2.05 -25.22 14.62
N LYS A 6 2.05 -23.93 14.94
CA LYS A 6 3.10 -22.96 14.57
C LYS A 6 3.62 -22.31 15.84
N THR A 7 4.93 -22.11 15.93
CA THR A 7 5.59 -21.54 17.11
C THR A 7 6.27 -20.24 16.70
N ILE A 8 6.08 -19.18 17.49
CA ILE A 8 6.76 -17.90 17.36
C ILE A 8 7.54 -17.62 18.64
N ARG A 9 8.66 -16.91 18.53
CA ARG A 9 9.38 -16.38 19.70
C ARG A 9 8.91 -14.94 19.92
N ILE A 10 8.61 -14.60 21.16
CA ILE A 10 8.23 -13.26 21.58
C ILE A 10 9.07 -12.85 22.79
N SER A 11 9.32 -11.56 22.92
CA SER A 11 9.92 -10.94 24.09
C SER A 11 8.92 -10.86 25.25
N LYS A 12 9.41 -10.62 26.47
CA LYS A 12 8.56 -10.40 27.66
C LYS A 12 7.63 -9.20 27.49
N GLU A 13 8.09 -8.17 26.79
CA GLU A 13 7.32 -6.94 26.55
C GLU A 13 6.15 -7.19 25.57
N GLU A 14 6.39 -7.96 24.51
CA GLU A 14 5.35 -8.37 23.56
C GLU A 14 4.32 -9.30 24.21
N GLU A 15 4.77 -10.22 25.07
CA GLU A 15 3.88 -11.09 25.85
C GLU A 15 2.96 -10.28 26.76
N GLN A 16 3.51 -9.29 27.48
CA GLN A 16 2.73 -8.43 28.37
C GLN A 16 1.66 -7.64 27.58
N LYS A 17 2.04 -7.06 26.43
CA LYS A 17 1.08 -6.35 25.55
C LYS A 17 -0.06 -7.25 25.07
N LEU A 18 0.24 -8.51 24.72
CA LEU A 18 -0.78 -9.48 24.32
C LEU A 18 -1.72 -9.84 25.47
N LEU A 19 -1.18 -10.07 26.67
CA LEU A 19 -1.96 -10.37 27.87
C LEU A 19 -2.85 -9.18 28.28
N ASP A 20 -2.35 -7.96 28.18
CA ASP A 20 -3.15 -6.76 28.45
C ASP A 20 -4.29 -6.61 27.44
N SER A 21 -4.02 -6.84 26.15
CA SER A 21 -5.03 -6.80 25.10
C SER A 21 -6.08 -7.92 25.22
N LEU A 22 -5.79 -8.98 25.96
CA LEU A 22 -6.67 -10.12 26.20
C LEU A 22 -7.67 -9.89 27.34
N LYS A 23 -7.31 -9.07 28.35
CA LYS A 23 -8.07 -8.89 29.60
C LYS A 23 -9.54 -8.55 29.37
N ASP A 24 -9.83 -7.77 28.34
CA ASP A 24 -11.18 -7.25 28.06
C ASP A 24 -11.94 -8.06 27.00
N THR A 25 -11.33 -9.12 26.45
CA THR A 25 -11.89 -9.87 25.30
C THR A 25 -12.60 -11.16 25.68
N GLY A 26 -12.33 -11.71 26.87
CA GLY A 26 -12.82 -13.03 27.30
C GLY A 26 -12.30 -14.22 26.47
N MET A 27 -11.36 -13.99 25.53
CA MET A 27 -10.78 -15.02 24.68
C MET A 27 -9.58 -15.68 25.36
N ASN A 28 -9.31 -16.94 25.01
CA ASN A 28 -8.00 -17.52 25.33
C ASN A 28 -6.93 -17.01 24.36
N PHE A 29 -5.66 -17.08 24.76
CA PHE A 29 -4.53 -16.61 23.97
C PHE A 29 -4.51 -17.16 22.53
N SER A 30 -4.80 -18.45 22.36
CA SER A 30 -4.77 -19.10 21.05
C SER A 30 -5.87 -18.61 20.11
N ASP A 31 -7.03 -18.24 20.64
CA ASP A 31 -8.15 -17.72 19.86
C ASP A 31 -7.95 -16.24 19.53
N TYR A 32 -7.43 -15.46 20.48
CA TYR A 32 -7.05 -14.06 20.25
C TYR A 32 -5.97 -13.91 19.20
N VAL A 33 -4.85 -14.65 19.30
CA VAL A 33 -3.76 -14.57 18.32
C VAL A 33 -4.23 -15.00 16.94
N ARG A 34 -5.11 -16.02 16.86
CA ARG A 34 -5.68 -16.43 15.57
C ARG A 34 -6.56 -15.35 14.98
N LYS A 35 -7.42 -14.73 15.79
CA LYS A 35 -8.28 -13.62 15.35
C LYS A 35 -7.45 -12.41 14.94
N ALA A 36 -6.43 -12.04 15.71
CA ALA A 36 -5.54 -10.92 15.41
C ALA A 36 -4.76 -11.13 14.11
N ILE A 37 -4.19 -12.33 13.89
CA ILE A 37 -3.49 -12.66 12.63
C ILE A 37 -4.48 -12.73 11.47
N SER A 38 -5.69 -13.25 11.68
CA SER A 38 -6.73 -13.31 10.64
C SER A 38 -7.32 -11.95 10.29
N ASN A 39 -7.37 -11.01 11.25
CA ASN A 39 -7.93 -9.68 11.08
C ASN A 39 -6.88 -8.62 10.68
N HIS A 40 -5.62 -9.01 10.45
CA HIS A 40 -4.58 -8.09 9.99
C HIS A 40 -4.18 -8.50 8.57
N PRO A 41 -4.87 -7.98 7.54
CA PRO A 41 -4.51 -8.29 6.17
C PRO A 41 -3.10 -7.77 5.90
N ILE A 42 -2.20 -8.66 5.46
CA ILE A 42 -0.90 -8.24 4.93
C ILE A 42 -1.17 -7.69 3.53
N ILE A 43 -1.27 -6.37 3.43
CA ILE A 43 -1.47 -5.69 2.15
C ILE A 43 -0.12 -5.60 1.42
N VAL A 44 0.09 -6.48 0.44
CA VAL A 44 1.25 -6.41 -0.45
C VAL A 44 0.91 -5.47 -1.61
N VAL A 45 1.39 -4.23 -1.54
CA VAL A 45 1.20 -3.26 -2.63
C VAL A 45 2.23 -3.53 -3.74
N SER A 46 1.85 -4.38 -4.69
CA SER A 46 2.60 -4.57 -5.95
C SER A 46 2.39 -3.36 -6.88
N GLY A 47 3.41 -2.96 -7.63
CA GLY A 47 3.27 -1.93 -8.68
C GLY A 47 3.68 -0.50 -8.29
N ILE A 48 4.12 -0.25 -7.05
CA ILE A 48 4.74 1.06 -6.68
C ILE A 48 5.98 1.36 -7.54
N GLN A 49 6.74 0.33 -7.89
CA GLN A 49 7.91 0.49 -8.76
C GLN A 49 7.50 0.91 -10.18
N ASP A 50 6.39 0.38 -10.70
CA ASP A 50 5.86 0.78 -12.01
C ASP A 50 5.34 2.22 -11.98
N LEU A 51 4.71 2.63 -10.88
CA LEU A 51 4.29 4.00 -10.65
C LEU A 51 5.49 4.97 -10.67
N HIS A 52 6.56 4.63 -9.96
CA HIS A 52 7.80 5.42 -9.98
C HIS A 52 8.36 5.56 -11.40
N LEU A 53 8.36 4.47 -12.18
CA LEU A 53 8.82 4.50 -13.56
C LEU A 53 7.96 5.40 -14.45
N GLN A 54 6.63 5.43 -14.24
CA GLN A 54 5.73 6.33 -14.97
C GLN A 54 6.02 7.80 -14.66
N VAL A 55 6.21 8.16 -13.38
CA VAL A 55 6.60 9.53 -12.99
C VAL A 55 7.96 9.93 -13.60
N ALA A 56 8.94 9.02 -13.59
CA ALA A 56 10.24 9.26 -14.20
C ALA A 56 10.14 9.52 -15.72
N ARG A 57 9.25 8.79 -16.42
CA ARG A 57 8.99 9.02 -17.85
C ARG A 57 8.38 10.40 -18.12
N VAL A 58 7.40 10.82 -17.33
CA VAL A 58 6.84 12.19 -17.42
C VAL A 58 7.94 13.24 -17.24
N GLY A 59 8.80 13.08 -16.23
CA GLY A 59 9.90 14.00 -15.98
C GLY A 59 10.89 14.07 -17.15
N ASN A 60 11.21 12.92 -17.76
CA ASN A 60 12.07 12.86 -18.94
C ASN A 60 11.44 13.56 -20.15
N ASN A 61 10.15 13.37 -20.40
CA ASN A 61 9.44 14.03 -21.50
C ASN A 61 9.40 15.55 -21.28
N LEU A 62 9.13 16.00 -20.05
CA LEU A 62 9.16 17.42 -19.70
C LEU A 62 10.55 18.03 -19.92
N ASN A 63 11.61 17.34 -19.46
CA ASN A 63 12.99 17.80 -19.66
C ASN A 63 13.35 17.95 -21.14
N GLN A 64 12.90 17.01 -22.00
CA GLN A 64 13.13 17.09 -23.44
C GLN A 64 12.41 18.29 -24.05
N LEU A 65 11.15 18.52 -23.69
CA LEU A 65 10.39 19.68 -24.17
C LEU A 65 11.02 21.01 -23.74
N VAL A 66 11.47 21.11 -22.49
CA VAL A 66 12.17 22.30 -21.97
C VAL A 66 13.48 22.54 -22.74
N MET A 67 14.26 21.49 -22.98
CA MET A 67 15.50 21.59 -23.76
C MET A 67 15.24 22.08 -25.19
N LEU A 68 14.26 21.51 -25.89
CA LEU A 68 13.91 21.92 -27.25
C LEU A 68 13.42 23.38 -27.31
N ALA A 69 12.67 23.83 -26.30
CA ALA A 69 12.22 25.21 -26.20
C ALA A 69 13.39 26.15 -25.91
N HIS A 70 14.31 25.76 -25.01
CA HIS A 70 15.51 26.52 -24.69
C HIS A 70 16.45 26.68 -25.89
N GLU A 71 16.60 25.62 -26.70
CA GLU A 71 17.35 25.65 -27.96
C GLU A 71 16.65 26.48 -29.07
N GLY A 72 15.46 27.02 -28.82
CA GLY A 72 14.66 27.77 -29.80
C GLY A 72 14.12 26.91 -30.94
N ARG A 73 14.19 25.57 -30.81
CA ARG A 73 13.75 24.61 -31.84
C ARG A 73 12.24 24.44 -31.88
N ILE A 74 11.57 24.71 -30.76
CA ILE A 74 10.12 24.81 -30.67
C ILE A 74 9.76 26.17 -30.08
N THR A 75 8.71 26.80 -30.62
CA THR A 75 8.19 28.09 -30.15
C THR A 75 6.96 27.94 -29.25
N SER A 76 6.37 26.75 -29.22
CA SER A 76 5.26 26.37 -28.36
C SER A 76 5.47 24.95 -27.83
N VAL A 77 5.11 24.71 -26.57
CA VAL A 77 5.22 23.41 -25.93
C VAL A 77 3.83 22.79 -25.82
N ASP A 78 3.66 21.59 -26.35
CA ASP A 78 2.49 20.76 -26.10
C ASP A 78 2.76 19.83 -24.91
N LEU A 79 1.94 19.93 -23.86
CA LEU A 79 2.06 19.14 -22.64
C LEU A 79 0.96 18.09 -22.51
N THR A 80 0.12 17.92 -23.53
CA THR A 80 -1.06 17.04 -23.48
C THR A 80 -0.69 15.63 -23.03
N GLU A 81 0.32 15.03 -23.66
CA GLU A 81 0.79 13.68 -23.33
C GLU A 81 1.34 13.57 -21.89
N CYS A 82 2.10 14.58 -21.43
CA CYS A 82 2.58 14.64 -20.05
C CYS A 82 1.42 14.71 -19.04
N PHE A 83 0.38 15.47 -19.37
CA PHE A 83 -0.80 15.62 -18.53
C PHE A 83 -1.62 14.32 -18.46
N GLU A 84 -1.83 13.66 -19.60
CA GLU A 84 -2.50 12.36 -19.68
C GLU A 84 -1.76 11.29 -18.87
N MET A 85 -0.43 11.20 -19.02
CA MET A 85 0.39 10.26 -18.24
C MET A 85 0.34 10.55 -16.73
N LEU A 86 0.33 11.83 -16.34
CA LEU A 86 0.16 12.21 -14.93
C LEU A 86 -1.22 11.81 -14.41
N GLN A 87 -2.29 12.06 -15.17
CA GLN A 87 -3.64 11.64 -14.78
C GLN A 87 -3.72 10.13 -14.59
N MET A 88 -3.19 9.33 -15.52
CA MET A 88 -3.13 7.88 -15.39
C MET A 88 -2.35 7.43 -14.14
N THR A 89 -1.25 8.12 -13.82
CA THR A 89 -0.45 7.87 -12.62
C THR A 89 -1.25 8.16 -11.35
N TYR A 90 -2.00 9.27 -11.30
CA TYR A 90 -2.85 9.62 -10.18
C TYR A 90 -4.04 8.67 -9.99
N SER A 91 -4.68 8.21 -11.08
CA SER A 91 -5.76 7.23 -10.99
C SER A 91 -5.30 5.92 -10.34
N LYS A 92 -4.14 5.40 -10.75
CA LYS A 92 -3.54 4.21 -10.15
C LYS A 92 -3.18 4.40 -8.67
N LEU A 93 -2.72 5.59 -8.29
CA LEU A 93 -2.47 5.94 -6.89
C LEU A 93 -3.76 5.93 -6.06
N SER A 94 -4.86 6.44 -6.62
CA SER A 94 -6.17 6.43 -5.94
C SER A 94 -6.66 5.01 -5.70
N GLU A 95 -6.56 4.13 -6.71
CA GLU A 95 -6.93 2.71 -6.59
C GLU A 95 -6.13 2.00 -5.49
N ILE A 96 -4.81 2.25 -5.41
CA ILE A 96 -3.96 1.70 -4.36
C ILE A 96 -4.36 2.25 -2.99
N SER A 97 -4.63 3.55 -2.89
CA SER A 97 -5.07 4.20 -1.65
C SER A 97 -6.39 3.61 -1.14
N GLU A 98 -7.35 3.35 -2.03
CA GLU A 98 -8.62 2.71 -1.67
C GLU A 98 -8.41 1.31 -1.10
N VAL A 99 -7.56 0.48 -1.73
CA VAL A 99 -7.22 -0.87 -1.23
C VAL A 99 -6.58 -0.82 0.16
N ILE A 100 -5.71 0.16 0.42
CA ILE A 100 -5.09 0.35 1.74
C ILE A 100 -6.15 0.74 2.78
N ASN A 101 -7.12 1.60 2.43
CA ASN A 101 -8.16 2.07 3.35
C ASN A 101 -9.31 1.07 3.56
N HIS A 102 -9.56 0.14 2.62
CA HIS A 102 -10.64 -0.85 2.72
C HIS A 102 -10.22 -2.14 3.45
N GLY A 103 -8.94 -2.30 3.78
CA GLY A 103 -8.44 -3.42 4.59
C GLY A 103 -8.98 -3.50 6.03
N ASP A 104 -9.70 -2.46 6.49
CA ASP A 104 -10.29 -2.39 7.83
C ASP A 104 -11.75 -2.90 7.91
N CYS A 105 -12.38 -3.22 6.77
CA CYS A 105 -13.83 -3.40 6.67
C CYS A 105 -14.25 -4.79 6.17
N ASP A 106 -13.67 -5.87 6.67
CA ASP A 106 -14.34 -7.17 6.54
C ASP A 106 -14.13 -8.06 7.77
N SER A 107 -14.93 -7.80 8.80
CA SER A 107 -15.24 -8.83 9.80
C SER A 107 -16.75 -8.91 10.00
N GLY A 108 -17.42 -9.50 9.00
CA GLY A 108 -18.75 -10.07 9.14
C GLY A 108 -18.77 -11.29 10.09
N PRO A 109 -19.95 -11.65 10.63
CA PRO A 109 -20.06 -12.57 11.77
C PRO A 109 -19.95 -14.03 11.31
N GLY A 110 -19.08 -14.78 11.97
CA GLY A 110 -18.94 -16.23 11.81
C GLY A 110 -18.43 -16.86 13.10
#